data_AF-A0A820D785-F1
#
_entry.id   AF-A0A820D785-F1
#
_cell.length_a   1.000
_cell.length_b   1.000
_cell.length_c   1.000
_cell.angle_alpha   90.00
_cell.angle_beta   90.00
_cell.angle_gamma   90.00
#
_symmetry.space_group_name_H-M   'P 1'
#
loop_
_entity.id
_entity.type
_entity.pdbx_description
1 polymer ?
#
loop_
_entity_poly.entity_id
_entity_poly.type
_entity_poly.pdbx_seq_one_letter_code
_entity_poly.pdbx_strand_id
1 'polypeptide(L)'
;MTTYKSQGQTLGKIIVDLVMPPGPLEVASVYVPLSRVKRLDNILIIRPFEFETLQVKPSTAQIEELKRLDKIAQSTRKRFQFIV
;
A
#
# COMPACT_ATOMS: atom_id res chain seq x y z
N MET A 1 -8.99 13.86 -6.19
CA MET A 1 -8.94 12.49 -6.77
C MET A 1 -9.21 11.50 -5.65
N THR A 2 -9.96 10.42 -5.88
CA THR A 2 -10.17 9.38 -4.85
C THR A 2 -8.96 8.46 -4.77
N THR A 3 -8.76 7.82 -3.62
CA THR A 3 -7.71 6.79 -3.42
C THR A 3 -7.72 5.75 -4.54
N TYR A 4 -8.89 5.18 -4.85
CA TYR A 4 -9.06 4.19 -5.91
C TYR A 4 -8.62 4.71 -7.28
N LYS A 5 -9.06 5.91 -7.68
CA LYS A 5 -8.68 6.50 -8.99
C LYS A 5 -7.19 6.81 -9.10
N SER A 6 -6.50 7.01 -7.99
CA SER A 6 -5.06 7.29 -7.96
C SER A 6 -4.19 6.03 -8.08
N GLN A 7 -4.76 4.83 -7.98
CA GLN A 7 -4.01 3.59 -7.98
C GLN A 7 -3.20 3.42 -9.26
N GLY A 8 -1.93 3.04 -9.11
CA GLY A 8 -0.99 2.86 -10.22
C GLY A 8 -0.34 4.16 -10.73
N GLN A 9 -0.76 5.34 -10.26
CA GLN A 9 -0.16 6.60 -10.66
C GLN A 9 1.07 6.94 -9.81
N THR A 10 2.05 7.63 -10.40
CA THR A 10 3.12 8.32 -9.67
C THR A 10 2.87 9.81 -9.76
N LEU A 11 2.69 10.46 -8.61
CA LEU A 11 2.36 11.87 -8.48
C LEU A 11 3.58 12.65 -7.95
N GLY A 12 3.72 13.91 -8.37
CA GLY A 12 4.84 14.76 -7.96
C GLY A 12 4.74 15.21 -6.51
N LYS A 13 3.60 15.81 -6.14
CA LYS A 13 3.24 16.23 -4.78
C LYS A 13 1.78 15.91 -4.52
N ILE A 14 1.45 15.55 -3.30
CA ILE A 14 0.07 15.23 -2.90
C ILE A 14 -0.32 15.99 -1.64
N ILE A 15 -1.60 16.31 -1.59
CA ILE A 15 -2.30 16.75 -0.38
C ILE A 15 -3.27 15.62 -0.05
N VAL A 16 -3.18 15.05 1.16
CA VAL A 16 -3.94 13.87 1.56
C VAL A 16 -4.71 14.11 2.85
N ASP A 17 -5.95 13.62 2.88
CA ASP A 17 -6.73 13.47 4.10
C ASP A 17 -6.65 12.01 4.55
N LEU A 18 -6.16 11.79 5.77
CA LEU A 18 -6.06 10.47 6.37
C LEU A 18 -7.20 10.15 7.34
N VAL A 19 -8.08 11.12 7.63
CA VAL A 19 -9.28 10.87 8.42
C VAL A 19 -10.33 10.26 7.50
N MET A 20 -10.55 8.96 7.68
CA MET A 20 -11.44 8.18 6.84
C MET A 20 -12.91 8.37 7.26
N PRO A 21 -13.87 8.31 6.30
CA PRO A 21 -15.29 8.30 6.63
C PRO A 21 -15.65 7.04 7.44
N PRO A 22 -16.79 7.06 8.18
CA PRO A 22 -17.25 5.90 8.94
C PRO A 22 -17.37 4.64 8.05
N GLY A 23 -16.88 3.51 8.55
CA GLY A 23 -16.89 2.24 7.82
C GLY A 23 -15.67 1.37 8.11
N PRO A 24 -15.57 0.20 7.47
CA PRO A 24 -14.39 -0.65 7.60
C PRO A 24 -13.16 0.06 7.03
N LEU A 25 -12.12 0.16 7.85
CA LEU A 25 -10.85 0.71 7.43
C LEU A 25 -10.03 -0.37 6.70
N GLU A 26 -9.78 -0.15 5.42
CA GLU A 26 -8.96 -1.04 4.60
C GLU A 26 -7.53 -0.53 4.50
N VAL A 27 -6.55 -1.46 4.45
CA VAL A 27 -5.12 -1.14 4.24
C VAL A 27 -4.94 -0.26 3.00
N ALA A 28 -5.68 -0.56 1.93
CA ALA A 28 -5.60 0.16 0.67
C ALA A 28 -5.98 1.64 0.80
N SER A 29 -6.95 1.98 1.66
CA SER A 29 -7.42 3.36 1.86
C SER A 29 -6.32 4.30 2.34
N VAL A 30 -5.32 3.76 3.04
CA VAL A 30 -4.20 4.50 3.63
C VAL A 30 -2.93 4.31 2.81
N TYR A 31 -2.60 3.07 2.43
CA TYR A 31 -1.38 2.76 1.70
C TYR A 31 -1.36 3.33 0.28
N VAL A 32 -2.47 3.25 -0.45
CA VAL A 32 -2.52 3.70 -1.85
C VAL A 32 -2.20 5.19 -1.99
N PRO A 33 -2.82 6.14 -1.28
CA PRO A 33 -2.51 7.56 -1.47
C PRO A 33 -1.07 7.88 -1.06
N LEU A 34 -0.56 7.29 0.03
CA LEU A 34 0.81 7.53 0.51
C LEU A 34 1.88 6.98 -0.43
N SER A 35 1.60 5.87 -1.12
CA SER A 35 2.52 5.27 -2.08
C SER A 35 2.54 5.95 -3.46
N ARG A 36 1.79 7.04 -3.66
CA ARG A 36 1.78 7.76 -4.95
C ARG A 36 2.98 8.68 -5.15
N VAL A 37 3.68 9.06 -4.08
CA VAL A 37 4.87 9.92 -4.16
C VAL A 37 6.15 9.14 -3.84
N LYS A 38 7.28 9.67 -4.31
CA LYS A 38 8.61 9.04 -4.08
C LYS A 38 9.29 9.45 -2.78
N ARG A 39 8.86 10.53 -2.16
CA ARG A 39 9.54 11.16 -1.02
C ARG A 39 8.53 11.78 -0.06
N LEU A 40 8.86 11.80 1.23
CA LEU A 40 7.99 12.30 2.30
C LEU A 40 7.76 13.82 2.21
N ASP A 41 8.76 14.58 1.77
CA ASP A 41 8.69 16.04 1.53
C ASP A 41 7.64 16.45 0.49
N ASN A 42 7.14 15.50 -0.30
CA ASN A 42 6.11 15.70 -1.30
C ASN A 42 4.69 15.34 -0.79
N ILE A 43 4.52 15.05 0.50
CA ILE A 43 3.23 14.78 1.13
C ILE A 43 2.89 15.92 2.08
N LEU A 44 1.68 16.48 1.90
CA LEU A 44 1.05 17.34 2.91
C LEU A 44 -0.19 16.64 3.46
N ILE A 45 -0.26 16.47 4.78
CA ILE A 45 -1.42 15.90 5.48
C ILE A 45 -2.27 17.06 5.99
N ILE A 46 -3.55 17.10 5.62
CA ILE A 46 -4.38 18.30 5.83
C ILE A 46 -4.88 18.49 7.26
N ARG A 47 -4.90 17.43 8.07
CA ARG A 47 -5.35 17.45 9.47
C ARG A 47 -4.75 16.30 10.28
N PRO A 48 -4.70 16.41 11.62
CA PRO A 48 -4.33 15.29 12.48
C PRO A 48 -5.20 14.06 12.23
N PHE A 49 -4.62 12.88 12.40
CA PHE A 49 -5.27 11.58 12.26
C PHE A 49 -4.76 10.63 13.35
N GLU A 50 -5.58 9.65 13.71
CA GLU A 50 -5.20 8.62 14.68
C GLU A 50 -4.12 7.71 14.10
N PHE A 51 -3.04 7.48 14.84
CA PHE A 51 -1.88 6.74 14.34
C PHE A 51 -2.23 5.28 14.00
N GLU A 52 -3.23 4.73 14.67
CA GLU A 52 -3.85 3.43 14.44
C GLU A 52 -4.30 3.26 12.99
N THR A 53 -4.62 4.37 12.30
CA THR A 53 -4.96 4.39 10.87
C THR A 53 -3.83 3.85 9.99
N LEU A 54 -2.56 3.98 10.42
CA LEU A 54 -1.41 3.43 9.71
C LEU A 54 -1.12 1.97 10.08
N GLN A 55 -1.75 1.45 11.13
CA GLN A 55 -1.48 0.12 11.69
C GLN A 55 -2.48 -0.95 11.23
N VAL A 56 -3.26 -0.66 10.19
CA VAL A 56 -4.22 -1.61 9.62
C VAL A 56 -3.46 -2.85 9.15
N LYS A 57 -3.79 -3.98 9.76
CA LYS A 57 -3.15 -5.26 9.43
C LYS A 57 -3.84 -5.89 8.22
N PRO A 58 -3.08 -6.49 7.30
CA PRO A 58 -3.68 -7.35 6.28
C PRO A 58 -4.43 -8.51 6.93
N SER A 59 -5.48 -8.98 6.26
CA SER A 59 -6.23 -10.14 6.73
C SER A 59 -5.39 -11.41 6.73
N THR A 60 -5.80 -12.42 7.49
CA THR A 60 -5.12 -13.74 7.50
C THR A 60 -4.99 -14.32 6.09
N ALA A 61 -6.06 -14.22 5.27
CA ALA A 61 -6.04 -14.67 3.88
C ALA A 61 -5.00 -13.92 3.03
N GLN A 62 -4.85 -12.60 3.22
CA GLN A 62 -3.83 -11.81 2.52
C GLN A 62 -2.41 -12.21 2.96
N ILE A 63 -2.20 -12.48 4.25
CA ILE A 63 -0.90 -12.93 4.78
C ILE A 63 -0.53 -14.31 4.22
N GLU A 64 -1.49 -15.23 4.18
CA GLU A 64 -1.31 -16.56 3.61
C GLU A 64 -0.98 -16.50 2.12
N GLU A 65 -1.67 -15.64 1.38
CA GLU A 65 -1.39 -15.43 -0.04
C GLU A 65 0.00 -14.87 -0.29
N LEU A 66 0.45 -13.88 0.51
CA LEU A 66 1.82 -13.36 0.43
C LEU A 66 2.86 -14.47 0.68
N LYS A 67 2.63 -15.34 1.67
CA LYS A 67 3.50 -16.50 1.93
C LYS A 67 3.50 -17.49 0.75
N ARG A 68 2.34 -17.74 0.13
CA ARG A 68 2.23 -18.61 -1.05
C ARG A 68 3.00 -18.03 -2.24
N LEU A 69 2.85 -16.74 -2.50
CA LEU A 69 3.56 -16.03 -3.56
C LEU A 69 5.08 -16.04 -3.35
N ASP A 70 5.55 -15.89 -2.11
CA ASP A 70 6.98 -15.97 -1.81
C ASP A 70 7.57 -17.37 -2.10
N LYS A 71 6.85 -18.43 -1.71
CA LYS A 71 7.24 -19.82 -2.05
C LYS A 71 7.33 -20.02 -3.56
N ILE A 72 6.38 -19.48 -4.33
CA ILE A 72 6.38 -19.55 -5.80
C ILE A 72 7.55 -18.75 -6.39
N ALA A 73 7.84 -17.57 -5.86
CA ALA A 73 8.98 -16.77 -6.30
C ALA A 73 10.31 -17.51 -6.06
N GLN A 74 10.48 -18.14 -4.89
CA GLN A 74 11.66 -18.93 -4.57
C GLN A 74 11.81 -20.15 -5.49
N SER A 75 10.75 -20.91 -5.74
CA SER A 75 10.80 -22.07 -6.65
C SER A 75 11.11 -21.65 -8.09
N THR A 76 10.50 -20.55 -8.54
CA THR A 76 10.76 -19.97 -9.87
C THR A 76 12.22 -19.55 -9.99
N ARG A 77 12.76 -18.80 -9.02
CA ARG A 77 14.17 -18.40 -9.01
C ARG A 77 15.12 -19.59 -9.10
N LYS A 78 14.90 -20.66 -8.32
CA LYS A 78 15.71 -21.88 -8.38
C LYS A 78 15.64 -22.56 -9.75
N ARG A 79 14.45 -22.64 -10.36
CA ARG A 79 14.24 -23.28 -11.66
C ARG A 79 14.97 -22.54 -12.80
N PHE A 80 14.99 -21.21 -12.75
CA PHE A 80 15.56 -20.37 -13.81
C PHE A 80 16.97 -19.83 -13.46
N GLN A 81 17.60 -20.33 -12.39
CA GLN A 81 18.90 -19.84 -11.90
C GLN A 81 20.05 -20.04 -12.89
N PHE A 82 19.90 -20.94 -13.87
CA PHE A 82 20.93 -21.28 -14.86
C PHE A 82 20.54 -20.90 -16.30
N ILE A 83 19.52 -20.05 -16.49
CA ILE A 83 19.01 -19.65 -17.81
C ILE A 83 19.49 -18.23 -18.21
N VAL A 84 20.41 -17.63 -17.45
CA VAL A 84 21.08 -16.36 -17.77
C VAL A 84 22.58 -16.53 -17.69
#